data_AF-A0A1C6UQX0-F1
#
_entry.id   AF-A0A1C6UQX0-F1
#
_cell.length_a   1.000
_cell.length_b   1.000
_cell.length_c   1.000
_cell.angle_alpha   90.00
_cell.angle_beta   90.00
_cell.angle_gamma   90.00
#
_symmetry.space_group_name_H-M   'P 1'
#
loop_
_entity.id
_entity.type
_entity.pdbx_description
1 polymer ?
#
loop_
_entity_poly.entity_id
_entity_poly.type
_entity_poly.pdbx_seq_one_letter_code
_entity_poly.pdbx_strand_id
1 'polypeptide(L)'
;MTEQRSGFPRRDAEGRVLTLGDLLGVSLAGLVIGVLAVVLFDWTFALIGSGDFGHANGWLAIILPAWLFWDDFRAWEFGAARVVAALAAAAVGVVAGLVVAGLAAGLPPLLSGGLGAATFTLGYAVVWFHGVHWLARRTG
;
A
#
# COMPACT_ATOMS: atom_id res chain seq x y z
N MET A 1 35.14 -4.06 -6.07
CA MET A 1 34.40 -3.76 -4.83
C MET A 1 34.08 -2.27 -4.83
N THR A 2 32.86 -1.90 -5.28
CA THR A 2 32.07 -0.67 -5.01
C THR A 2 30.96 -0.59 -6.06
N GLU A 3 29.76 -0.10 -5.68
CA GLU A 3 28.46 0.01 -6.42
C GLU A 3 27.47 -1.15 -6.16
N GLN A 4 26.25 -1.00 -5.62
CA GLN A 4 25.47 0.12 -5.07
C GLN A 4 24.91 -0.31 -3.70
N ARG A 5 25.17 0.43 -2.62
CA ARG A 5 24.47 0.27 -1.33
C ARG A 5 23.94 1.63 -0.89
N SER A 6 22.91 2.14 -1.56
CA SER A 6 22.16 3.32 -1.07
C SER A 6 20.78 3.50 -1.71
N GLY A 7 20.12 2.42 -2.15
CA GLY A 7 18.72 2.48 -2.57
C GLY A 7 17.78 2.28 -1.37
N PHE A 8 16.82 3.17 -1.17
CA PHE A 8 15.67 2.93 -0.30
C PHE A 8 14.46 2.58 -1.18
N PRO A 9 13.77 1.45 -0.94
CA PRO A 9 13.98 0.45 0.11
C PRO A 9 15.21 -0.43 -0.16
N ARG A 10 15.81 -0.98 0.90
CA ARG A 10 16.89 -1.97 0.74
C ARG A 10 16.31 -3.29 0.27
N ARG A 11 16.92 -3.89 -0.75
CA ARG A 11 16.48 -5.14 -1.38
C ARG A 11 17.60 -6.19 -1.41
N ASP A 12 17.24 -7.48 -1.40
CA ASP A 12 18.17 -8.59 -1.63
C ASP A 12 18.50 -8.78 -3.12
N ALA A 13 19.27 -9.83 -3.44
CA ALA A 13 19.71 -10.12 -4.82
C ALA A 13 18.52 -10.48 -5.73
N GLU A 14 17.46 -11.02 -5.16
CA GLU A 14 16.21 -11.39 -5.83
C GLU A 14 15.22 -10.21 -5.92
N GLY A 15 15.58 -9.05 -5.36
CA GLY A 15 14.78 -7.83 -5.39
C GLY A 15 13.71 -7.74 -4.29
N ARG A 16 13.74 -8.58 -3.27
CA ARG A 16 12.78 -8.60 -2.16
C ARG A 16 13.15 -7.56 -1.12
N VAL A 17 12.17 -6.91 -0.51
CA VAL A 17 12.44 -5.93 0.55
C VAL A 17 12.97 -6.62 1.81
N LEU A 18 14.12 -6.14 2.33
CA LEU A 18 14.85 -6.79 3.42
C LEU A 18 14.19 -6.62 4.80
N THR A 19 13.52 -5.49 5.04
CA THR A 19 12.98 -5.18 6.38
C THR A 19 11.56 -4.63 6.28
N LEU A 20 10.76 -4.91 7.32
CA LEU A 20 9.42 -4.35 7.44
C LEU A 20 9.46 -2.81 7.45
N GLY A 21 10.47 -2.22 8.10
CA GLY A 21 10.64 -0.76 8.12
C GLY A 21 10.84 -0.17 6.72
N ASP A 22 11.60 -0.84 5.86
CA ASP A 22 11.80 -0.41 4.47
C ASP A 22 10.49 -0.53 3.66
N LEU A 23 9.74 -1.62 3.84
CA LEU A 23 8.44 -1.83 3.18
C LEU A 23 7.41 -0.80 3.63
N LEU A 24 7.33 -0.54 4.94
CA LEU A 24 6.44 0.48 5.50
C LEU A 24 6.84 1.87 5.02
N GLY A 25 8.12 2.23 5.06
CA GLY A 25 8.55 3.56 4.64
C GLY A 25 8.30 3.81 3.15
N VAL A 26 8.59 2.85 2.27
CA VAL A 26 8.35 3.03 0.82
C VAL A 26 6.85 3.06 0.50
N SER A 27 6.05 2.21 1.14
CA SER A 27 4.60 2.17 0.93
C SER A 27 3.89 3.40 1.51
N LEU A 28 4.32 3.90 2.67
CA LEU A 28 3.83 5.17 3.23
C LEU A 28 4.22 6.37 2.38
N ALA A 29 5.45 6.39 1.82
CA ALA A 29 5.84 7.43 0.87
C ALA A 29 4.94 7.38 -0.39
N GLY A 30 4.70 6.18 -0.93
CA GLY A 30 3.76 5.98 -2.04
C GLY A 30 2.35 6.44 -1.70
N LEU A 31 1.86 6.16 -0.49
CA LEU A 31 0.56 6.60 -0.01
C LEU A 31 0.47 8.12 0.08
N VAL A 32 1.47 8.79 0.65
CA VAL A 32 1.51 10.26 0.74
C VAL A 32 1.48 10.87 -0.65
N ILE A 33 2.27 10.35 -1.59
CA ILE A 33 2.24 10.80 -2.99
C ILE A 33 0.86 10.56 -3.60
N GLY A 34 0.24 9.40 -3.35
CA GLY A 34 -1.11 9.08 -3.79
C GLY A 34 -2.16 10.06 -3.25
N VAL A 35 -2.11 10.37 -1.94
CA VAL A 35 -2.99 11.35 -1.31
C VAL A 35 -2.80 12.73 -1.94
N LEU A 36 -1.56 13.19 -2.10
CA LEU A 36 -1.27 14.48 -2.73
C LEU A 36 -1.79 14.55 -4.16
N ALA A 37 -1.63 13.47 -4.94
CA ALA A 37 -2.17 13.39 -6.29
C ALA A 37 -3.69 13.49 -6.29
N VAL A 38 -4.39 12.73 -5.44
CA VAL A 38 -5.85 12.77 -5.35
C VAL A 38 -6.35 14.15 -4.92
N VAL A 39 -5.72 14.75 -3.90
CA VAL A 39 -6.04 16.12 -3.44
C VAL A 39 -5.84 17.14 -4.55
N LEU A 40 -4.75 17.04 -5.30
CA LEU A 40 -4.46 17.94 -6.42
C LEU A 40 -5.52 17.79 -7.53
N PHE A 41 -5.90 16.56 -7.87
CA PHE A 41 -6.96 16.31 -8.86
C PHE A 41 -8.30 16.87 -8.39
N ASP A 42 -8.71 16.54 -7.17
CA ASP A 42 -9.98 16.98 -6.58
C ASP A 42 -10.06 18.52 -6.53
N TRP A 43 -8.97 19.16 -6.11
CA TRP A 43 -8.87 20.62 -6.12
C TRP A 43 -8.94 21.20 -7.54
N THR A 44 -8.24 20.61 -8.50
CA THR A 44 -8.28 21.06 -9.90
C THR A 44 -9.70 20.99 -10.47
N PHE A 45 -10.42 19.89 -10.21
CA PHE A 45 -11.81 19.73 -10.65
C PHE A 45 -12.76 20.75 -9.99
N ALA A 46 -12.54 21.05 -8.70
CA ALA A 46 -13.31 22.08 -8.01
C ALA A 46 -13.07 23.48 -8.60
N LEU A 47 -11.82 23.82 -8.96
CA LEU A 47 -11.48 25.11 -9.54
C LEU A 47 -12.12 25.36 -10.92
N ILE A 48 -12.32 24.32 -11.72
CA ILE A 48 -12.97 24.43 -13.03
C ILE A 48 -14.50 24.27 -12.97
N GLY A 49 -15.08 24.22 -11.77
CA GLY A 49 -16.53 24.12 -11.55
C GLY A 49 -17.12 22.73 -11.83
N SER A 50 -16.29 21.68 -11.86
CA SER A 50 -16.72 20.30 -12.15
C SER A 50 -17.10 19.50 -10.90
N GLY A 51 -17.24 20.14 -9.74
CA GLY A 51 -17.62 19.51 -8.48
C GLY A 51 -17.19 20.30 -7.24
N ASP A 52 -17.54 19.80 -6.07
CA ASP A 52 -17.09 20.34 -4.78
C ASP A 52 -15.83 19.60 -4.29
N PHE A 53 -14.95 20.30 -3.56
CA PHE A 53 -13.75 19.69 -2.97
C PHE A 53 -14.10 18.71 -1.86
N GLY A 54 -13.33 17.62 -1.75
CA GLY A 54 -13.46 16.56 -0.77
C GLY A 54 -14.33 15.39 -1.23
N HIS A 55 -14.89 15.45 -2.45
CA HIS A 55 -15.80 14.44 -2.99
C HIS A 55 -15.09 13.34 -3.78
N ALA A 56 -13.81 13.50 -4.12
CA ALA A 56 -13.01 12.43 -4.71
C ALA A 56 -12.91 11.21 -3.79
N ASN A 57 -12.82 10.01 -4.38
CA ASN A 57 -12.66 8.78 -3.63
C ASN A 57 -11.22 8.66 -3.08
N GLY A 58 -11.05 8.82 -1.77
CA GLY A 58 -9.75 8.73 -1.11
C GLY A 58 -9.06 7.36 -1.22
N TRP A 59 -9.78 6.28 -1.54
CA TRP A 59 -9.18 4.95 -1.78
C TRP A 59 -8.20 4.93 -2.95
N LEU A 60 -8.31 5.90 -3.87
CA LEU A 60 -7.38 6.03 -5.00
C LEU A 60 -5.93 6.26 -4.55
N ALA A 61 -5.69 6.71 -3.32
CA ALA A 61 -4.35 6.87 -2.76
C ALA A 61 -3.56 5.53 -2.65
N ILE A 62 -4.24 4.38 -2.71
CA ILE A 62 -3.61 3.05 -2.61
C ILE A 62 -2.88 2.64 -3.89
N ILE A 63 -3.14 3.29 -5.03
CA ILE A 63 -2.60 2.87 -6.34
C ILE A 63 -1.07 2.67 -6.28
N LEU A 64 -0.35 3.63 -5.71
CA LEU A 64 1.11 3.54 -5.57
C LEU A 64 1.56 2.44 -4.58
N PRO A 65 1.03 2.38 -3.34
CA PRO A 65 1.28 1.25 -2.44
C PRO A 65 1.02 -0.12 -3.07
N ALA A 66 -0.11 -0.30 -3.77
CA ALA A 66 -0.46 -1.55 -4.42
C ALA A 66 0.54 -1.94 -5.52
N TRP A 67 1.03 -0.97 -6.29
CA TRP A 67 2.08 -1.21 -7.28
C TRP A 67 3.39 -1.67 -6.63
N LEU A 68 3.80 -1.03 -5.52
CA LEU A 68 4.99 -1.43 -4.77
C LEU A 68 4.87 -2.84 -4.18
N PHE A 69 3.70 -3.20 -3.67
CA PHE A 69 3.41 -4.54 -3.19
C PHE A 69 3.42 -5.57 -4.33
N TRP A 70 2.93 -5.20 -5.51
CA TRP A 70 3.01 -6.04 -6.69
C TRP A 70 4.47 -6.28 -7.13
N ASP A 71 5.31 -5.25 -7.10
CA ASP A 71 6.73 -5.39 -7.40
C ASP A 71 7.44 -6.32 -6.41
N ASP A 72 7.15 -6.19 -5.11
CA ASP A 72 7.69 -7.11 -4.10
C ASP A 72 7.15 -8.53 -4.29
N PHE A 73 5.85 -8.71 -4.54
CA PHE A 73 5.24 -10.01 -4.83
C PHE A 73 5.92 -10.74 -5.99
N ARG A 74 6.29 -10.02 -7.06
CA ARG A 74 7.00 -10.59 -8.22
C ARG A 74 8.44 -10.99 -7.91
N ALA A 75 9.08 -10.40 -6.90
CA ALA A 75 10.44 -10.73 -6.47
C ALA A 75 10.55 -12.04 -5.69
N TRP A 76 9.44 -12.53 -5.13
CA TRP A 76 9.38 -13.86 -4.52
C TRP A 76 9.21 -14.93 -5.60
N GLU A 77 9.87 -16.08 -5.45
CA GLU A 77 9.77 -17.19 -6.41
C GLU A 77 8.33 -17.69 -6.62
N PHE A 78 8.08 -18.30 -7.78
CA PHE A 78 6.77 -18.86 -8.09
C PHE A 78 6.40 -19.97 -7.09
N GLY A 79 5.26 -19.81 -6.41
CA GLY A 79 4.75 -20.81 -5.48
C GLY A 79 3.42 -20.42 -4.84
N ALA A 80 2.72 -21.41 -4.30
CA ALA A 80 1.46 -21.20 -3.59
C ALA A 80 1.64 -20.30 -2.35
N ALA A 81 2.80 -20.35 -1.72
CA ALA A 81 3.14 -19.59 -0.51
C ALA A 81 2.93 -18.07 -0.68
N ARG A 82 3.52 -17.46 -1.73
CA ARG A 82 3.36 -16.02 -1.97
C ARG A 82 1.91 -15.65 -2.32
N VAL A 83 1.18 -16.50 -3.02
CA VAL A 83 -0.22 -16.24 -3.39
C VAL A 83 -1.09 -16.25 -2.14
N VAL A 84 -0.95 -17.26 -1.28
CA VAL A 84 -1.71 -17.36 -0.02
C VAL A 84 -1.38 -16.18 0.89
N ALA A 85 -0.11 -15.82 1.05
CA ALA A 85 0.29 -14.67 1.86
C ALA A 85 -0.28 -13.35 1.30
N ALA A 86 -0.24 -13.14 -0.02
CA ALA A 86 -0.77 -11.95 -0.66
C ALA A 86 -2.30 -11.85 -0.51
N LEU A 87 -3.02 -12.95 -0.68
CA LEU A 87 -4.48 -13.00 -0.52
C LEU A 87 -4.89 -12.74 0.94
N ALA A 88 -4.17 -13.34 1.90
CA ALA A 88 -4.42 -13.09 3.32
C ALA A 88 -4.16 -11.62 3.69
N ALA A 89 -3.04 -11.05 3.21
CA ALA A 89 -2.71 -9.64 3.41
C ALA A 89 -3.74 -8.70 2.78
N ALA A 90 -4.20 -9.01 1.56
CA ALA A 90 -5.25 -8.26 0.88
C ALA A 90 -6.57 -8.31 1.65
N ALA A 91 -7.00 -9.51 2.07
CA ALA A 91 -8.24 -9.66 2.84
C ALA A 91 -8.20 -8.87 4.16
N VAL A 92 -7.12 -9.01 4.93
CA VAL A 92 -6.96 -8.28 6.20
C VAL A 92 -6.89 -6.77 5.96
N GLY A 93 -6.09 -6.33 5.00
CA GLY A 93 -5.95 -4.92 4.66
C GLY A 93 -7.27 -4.29 4.21
N VAL A 94 -8.03 -4.96 3.33
CA VAL A 94 -9.32 -4.45 2.82
C VAL A 94 -10.32 -4.37 3.96
N VAL A 95 -10.46 -5.42 4.76
CA VAL A 95 -11.41 -5.42 5.89
C VAL A 95 -11.06 -4.32 6.89
N ALA A 96 -9.78 -4.21 7.29
CA ALA A 96 -9.36 -3.17 8.21
C ALA A 96 -9.59 -1.76 7.65
N GLY A 97 -9.26 -1.53 6.37
CA GLY A 97 -9.49 -0.25 5.71
C GLY A 97 -10.96 0.10 5.59
N LEU A 98 -11.83 -0.86 5.26
CA LEU A 98 -13.28 -0.65 5.20
C LEU A 98 -13.87 -0.33 6.58
N VAL A 99 -13.41 -1.01 7.64
CA VAL A 99 -13.81 -0.71 9.02
C VAL A 99 -13.45 0.72 9.39
N VAL A 100 -12.21 1.15 9.15
CA VAL A 100 -11.77 2.52 9.46
C VAL A 100 -12.52 3.56 8.62
N ALA A 101 -12.71 3.33 7.33
CA ALA A 101 -13.48 4.21 6.46
C ALA A 101 -14.94 4.34 6.94
N GLY A 102 -15.56 3.21 7.34
CA GLY A 102 -16.91 3.18 7.89
C GLY A 102 -17.05 3.93 9.22
N LEU A 103 -16.07 3.79 10.12
CA LEU A 103 -16.01 4.59 11.36
C LEU A 103 -15.85 6.10 11.07
N ALA A 104 -15.21 6.43 9.95
CA ALA A 104 -15.01 7.80 9.49
C ALA A 104 -16.09 8.28 8.49
N ALA A 105 -17.22 7.59 8.35
CA ALA A 105 -18.21 7.87 7.31
C ALA A 105 -18.86 9.27 7.38
N GLY A 106 -18.75 9.97 8.53
CA GLY A 106 -19.18 11.37 8.67
C GLY A 106 -18.21 12.40 8.09
N LEU A 107 -17.01 11.98 7.67
CA LEU A 107 -16.02 12.85 7.02
C LEU A 107 -16.26 12.91 5.50
N PRO A 108 -15.73 13.94 4.81
CA PRO A 108 -15.69 13.96 3.35
C PRO A 108 -15.12 12.65 2.76
N PRO A 109 -15.65 12.15 1.62
CA PRO A 109 -15.20 10.92 0.97
C PRO A 109 -13.68 10.83 0.77
N LEU A 110 -13.04 11.96 0.47
CA LEU A 110 -11.59 12.05 0.33
C LEU A 110 -10.86 11.64 1.63
N LEU A 111 -11.31 12.14 2.77
CA LEU A 111 -10.71 11.87 4.08
C LEU A 111 -11.04 10.47 4.58
N SER A 112 -12.32 10.07 4.54
CA SER A 112 -12.74 8.72 4.96
C SER A 112 -12.03 7.64 4.12
N GLY A 113 -12.02 7.80 2.79
CA GLY A 113 -11.32 6.90 1.89
C GLY A 113 -9.80 6.92 2.09
N GLY A 114 -9.21 8.09 2.35
CA GLY A 114 -7.78 8.23 2.63
C GLY A 114 -7.35 7.51 3.92
N LEU A 115 -8.17 7.57 4.98
CA LEU A 115 -7.94 6.80 6.21
C LEU A 115 -8.08 5.29 5.97
N GLY A 116 -9.06 4.88 5.15
CA GLY A 116 -9.17 3.49 4.69
C GLY A 116 -7.93 3.03 3.93
N ALA A 117 -7.43 3.86 3.01
CA ALA A 117 -6.22 3.62 2.25
C ALA A 117 -4.95 3.48 3.10
N ALA A 118 -4.79 4.36 4.09
CA ALA A 118 -3.69 4.28 5.05
C ALA A 118 -3.73 2.97 5.83
N THR A 119 -4.91 2.62 6.33
CA THR A 119 -5.13 1.40 7.12
C THR A 119 -4.88 0.15 6.28
N PHE A 120 -5.39 0.11 5.04
CA PHE A 120 -5.10 -0.97 4.09
C PHE A 120 -3.59 -1.10 3.87
N THR A 121 -2.91 0.00 3.59
CA THR A 121 -1.47 0.00 3.27
C THR A 121 -0.64 -0.57 4.41
N LEU A 122 -0.93 -0.14 5.65
CA LEU A 122 -0.26 -0.64 6.85
C LEU A 122 -0.59 -2.10 7.12
N GLY A 123 -1.87 -2.46 7.10
CA GLY A 123 -2.34 -3.83 7.37
C GLY A 123 -1.79 -4.82 6.35
N TYR A 124 -1.83 -4.46 5.07
CA TYR A 124 -1.24 -5.26 4.00
C TYR A 124 0.25 -5.45 4.23
N ALA A 125 1.02 -4.38 4.43
CA ALA A 125 2.48 -4.46 4.56
C ALA A 125 2.91 -5.37 5.72
N VAL A 126 2.26 -5.26 6.87
CA VAL A 126 2.57 -6.10 8.06
C VAL A 126 2.24 -7.56 7.80
N VAL A 127 1.04 -7.87 7.30
CA VAL A 127 0.59 -9.25 7.08
C VAL A 127 1.39 -9.89 5.96
N TRP A 128 1.62 -9.17 4.87
CA TRP A 128 2.43 -9.62 3.73
C TRP A 128 3.84 -9.97 4.18
N PHE A 129 4.55 -9.02 4.82
CA PHE A 129 5.94 -9.20 5.20
C PHE A 129 6.12 -10.41 6.11
N HIS A 130 5.33 -10.52 7.18
CA HIS A 130 5.44 -11.67 8.07
C HIS A 130 4.94 -12.97 7.44
N GLY A 131 3.85 -12.91 6.67
CA GLY A 131 3.24 -14.06 6.03
C GLY A 131 4.16 -14.72 5.01
N VAL A 132 4.71 -13.95 4.07
CA VAL A 132 5.54 -14.50 3.00
C VAL A 132 6.82 -15.13 3.55
N HIS A 133 7.49 -14.47 4.51
CA HIS A 133 8.69 -15.00 5.16
C HIS A 133 8.40 -16.25 5.98
N TRP A 134 7.25 -16.32 6.65
CA TRP A 134 6.85 -17.50 7.42
C TRP A 134 6.51 -18.68 6.53
N LEU A 135 5.76 -18.47 5.44
CA LEU A 135 5.40 -19.55 4.53
C LEU A 135 6.62 -20.06 3.76
N ALA A 136 7.48 -19.16 3.28
CA ALA A 136 8.70 -19.54 2.55
C ALA A 136 9.59 -20.49 3.35
N ARG A 137 9.73 -20.29 4.68
CA ARG A 137 10.48 -21.19 5.57
C ARG A 137 9.87 -22.57 5.78
N ARG A 138 8.59 -22.76 5.43
CA ARG A 138 7.84 -24.02 5.65
C ARG A 138 7.60 -24.80 4.38
N THR A 139 7.72 -24.16 3.22
CA THR A 139 7.38 -24.76 1.91
C THR A 139 8.56 -24.81 0.94
N GLY A 140 9.70 -24.22 1.29
CA GLY A 140 10.98 -24.33 0.58
C GLY A 140 12.00 -25.07 1.43
#